data_AF-A0A7L5A8M6-F1
#
_entry.id   AF-A0A7L5A8M6-F1
#
_cell.length_a   1.000
_cell.length_b   1.000
_cell.length_c   1.000
_cell.angle_alpha   90.00
_cell.angle_beta   90.00
_cell.angle_gamma   90.00
#
_symmetry.space_group_name_H-M   'P 1'
#
loop_
_entity.id
_entity.type
_entity.pdbx_description
1 polymer ?
#
loop_
_entity_poly.entity_id
_entity_poly.type
_entity_poly.pdbx_seq_one_letter_code
_entity_poly.pdbx_strand_id
1 'polypeptide(L)'
;MPSEAKSWRWRYRFDGKEKMMSLGEYPKVGLKEARDRLAEARKLWSGGIDPLAERKAVVEAKEAEEREQQRRAESSFELIARDWWARWKEGKSRRHADTVMSRLEADVFARYGHRTRHLRTSSVKLNGS
;
A
#
# COMPACT_ATOMS: atom_id res chain seq x y z
N MET A 1 15.89 16.43 26.88
CA MET A 1 16.39 17.52 26.03
C MET A 1 15.26 17.94 25.09
N PRO A 2 14.72 19.16 25.16
CA PRO A 2 13.75 19.62 24.17
C PRO A 2 14.45 19.80 22.81
N SER A 3 14.03 19.06 21.79
CA SER A 3 14.54 19.25 20.43
C SER A 3 14.03 20.58 19.89
N GLU A 4 14.94 21.50 19.54
CA GLU A 4 14.64 22.76 18.85
C GLU A 4 14.26 22.48 17.38
N ALA A 5 13.15 21.76 17.17
CA ALA A 5 12.64 21.42 15.85
C ALA A 5 11.90 22.62 15.26
N LYS A 6 12.57 23.34 14.35
CA LYS A 6 11.94 24.43 13.58
C LYS A 6 11.07 23.83 12.49
N SER A 7 9.85 24.32 12.33
CA SER A 7 8.93 23.85 11.28
C SER A 7 8.24 25.01 10.57
N TRP A 8 8.03 24.84 9.27
CA TRP A 8 7.24 25.73 8.44
C TRP A 8 5.76 25.41 8.67
N ARG A 9 4.99 26.39 9.12
CA ARG A 9 3.54 26.24 9.38
C ARG A 9 2.78 27.35 8.70
N TRP A 10 1.64 27.01 8.11
CA TRP A 10 0.70 27.95 7.51
C TRP A 10 -0.63 27.92 8.26
N ARG A 11 -1.08 29.08 8.73
CA ARG A 11 -2.40 29.30 9.34
C ARG A 11 -3.33 29.89 8.28
N TYR A 12 -4.53 29.34 8.18
CA TYR A 12 -5.57 29.82 7.27
C TYR A 12 -6.96 29.57 7.86
N ARG A 13 -7.98 30.18 7.26
CA ARG A 13 -9.38 29.93 7.58
C ARG A 13 -10.06 29.27 6.39
N PHE A 14 -10.84 28.24 6.68
CA PHE A 14 -11.65 27.54 5.70
C PHE A 14 -12.99 27.21 6.35
N ASP A 15 -14.09 27.59 5.69
CA ASP A 15 -15.45 27.38 6.19
C ASP A 15 -15.65 27.88 7.63
N GLY A 16 -15.21 29.11 7.90
CA GLY A 16 -15.30 29.74 9.24
C GLY A 16 -14.39 29.15 10.32
N LYS A 17 -13.65 28.07 10.04
CA LYS A 17 -12.77 27.38 11.00
C LYS A 17 -11.31 27.73 10.77
N GLU A 18 -10.60 27.98 11.86
CA GLU A 18 -9.14 28.14 11.83
C GLU A 18 -8.47 26.78 11.67
N LYS A 19 -7.56 26.70 10.69
CA LYS A 19 -6.78 25.50 10.41
C LYS A 19 -5.30 25.83 10.33
N MET A 20 -4.48 24.84 10.68
CA MET A 20 -3.02 24.93 10.62
C MET A 20 -2.47 23.75 9.82
N MET A 21 -1.68 24.05 8.81
CA MET A 21 -1.00 23.06 7.97
C MET A 21 0.51 23.16 8.16
N SER A 22 1.17 22.03 8.43
CA SER A 22 2.64 21.95 8.46
C SER A 22 3.17 21.78 7.05
N LEU A 23 4.01 22.71 6.58
CA LEU A 23 4.65 22.67 5.27
C LEU A 23 5.96 21.89 5.28
N GLY A 24 6.54 21.58 6.45
CA GLY A 24 7.76 20.79 6.58
C GLY A 24 8.60 21.17 7.79
N GLU A 25 9.60 20.33 8.10
CA GLU A 25 10.59 20.59 9.15
C GLU A 25 11.83 21.24 8.55
N TYR A 26 12.38 22.25 9.21
CA TYR A 26 13.70 22.79 8.91
C TYR A 26 14.77 21.92 9.62
N PRO A 27 15.93 21.64 9.01
CA PRO A 27 16.40 22.10 7.70
C PRO A 27 16.02 21.20 6.51
N LYS A 28 15.30 20.08 6.76
CA LYS A 28 14.91 19.11 5.71
C LYS A 28 14.18 19.78 4.55
N VAL A 29 13.31 20.74 4.86
CA VAL A 29 12.57 21.55 3.88
C VAL A 29 13.15 22.96 3.87
N GLY A 30 13.74 23.33 2.74
CA GLY A 30 14.29 24.66 2.52
C GLY A 30 13.20 25.73 2.36
N LEU A 31 13.59 27.01 2.47
CA LEU A 31 12.66 28.13 2.34
C LEU A 31 11.95 28.17 0.97
N LYS A 32 12.67 27.85 -0.11
CA LYS A 32 12.10 27.77 -1.46
C LYS A 32 10.99 26.72 -1.53
N GLU A 33 11.29 25.50 -1.08
CA GLU A 33 10.34 24.39 -1.08
C GLU A 33 9.13 24.68 -0.19
N ALA A 34 9.33 25.30 0.97
CA ALA A 34 8.22 25.73 1.83
C ALA A 34 7.31 26.75 1.13
N ARG A 35 7.86 27.66 0.33
CA ARG A 35 7.08 28.62 -0.49
C ARG A 35 6.35 27.94 -1.63
N ASP A 36 6.98 26.97 -2.29
CA ASP A 36 6.36 26.20 -3.37
C ASP A 36 5.14 25.42 -2.83
N ARG A 37 5.31 24.70 -1.71
CA ARG A 37 4.21 24.00 -1.01
C ARG A 37 3.09 24.94 -0.55
N LEU A 38 3.43 26.16 -0.11
CA LEU A 38 2.45 27.18 0.23
C LEU A 38 1.66 27.65 -0.99
N ALA A 39 2.32 27.85 -2.13
CA ALA A 39 1.68 28.28 -3.36
C ALA A 39 0.70 27.23 -3.89
N GLU A 40 1.06 25.95 -3.84
CA GLU A 40 0.18 24.83 -4.17
C GLU A 40 -1.05 24.79 -3.25
N ALA A 41 -0.83 24.87 -1.93
CA ALA A 41 -1.91 24.86 -0.97
C ALA A 41 -2.84 26.08 -1.11
N ARG A 42 -2.30 27.25 -1.50
CA ARG A 42 -3.09 28.45 -1.82
C ARG A 42 -3.94 28.29 -3.07
N LYS A 43 -3.44 27.60 -4.11
CA LYS A 43 -4.23 27.30 -5.32
C LYS A 43 -5.46 26.46 -4.97
N LEU A 44 -5.27 25.40 -4.17
CA LEU A 44 -6.37 24.56 -3.69
C LEU A 44 -7.37 25.36 -2.85
N TRP A 45 -6.87 26.18 -1.92
CA TRP A 45 -7.71 27.04 -1.10
C TRP A 45 -8.51 28.04 -1.94
N SER A 46 -7.92 28.64 -2.97
CA SER A 46 -8.64 29.54 -3.90
C SER A 46 -9.68 28.82 -4.76
N GLY A 47 -9.51 27.52 -4.99
CA GLY A 47 -10.50 26.66 -5.65
C GLY A 47 -11.60 26.16 -4.72
N GLY A 48 -11.66 26.62 -3.47
CA GLY A 48 -12.65 26.19 -2.48
C GLY A 48 -12.40 24.79 -1.91
N ILE A 49 -11.20 24.23 -2.11
CA ILE A 49 -10.81 22.91 -1.59
C ILE A 49 -9.97 23.11 -0.33
N ASP A 50 -10.22 22.30 0.70
CA ASP A 50 -9.41 22.27 1.92
C ASP A 50 -8.04 21.59 1.63
N PRO A 51 -6.92 22.33 1.67
CA PRO A 51 -5.60 21.78 1.35
C PRO A 51 -5.11 20.72 2.35
N LEU A 52 -5.61 20.77 3.60
CA LEU A 52 -5.26 19.77 4.62
C LEU A 52 -5.99 18.46 4.36
N ALA A 53 -7.25 18.52 3.94
CA ALA A 53 -8.04 17.35 3.58
C ALA A 53 -7.46 16.68 2.32
N GLU A 54 -7.14 17.47 1.30
CA GLU A 54 -6.54 16.96 0.06
C GLU A 54 -5.20 16.26 0.32
N ARG A 55 -4.32 16.88 1.12
CA ARG A 55 -3.04 16.26 1.46
C ARG A 55 -3.22 14.93 2.21
N LYS A 56 -4.22 14.85 3.10
CA LYS A 56 -4.53 13.58 3.79
C LYS A 56 -5.04 12.54 2.80
N ALA A 57 -5.97 12.90 1.92
CA ALA A 57 -6.51 12.00 0.90
C ALA A 57 -5.40 11.43 -0.01
N VAL A 58 -4.46 12.27 -0.45
CA VAL A 58 -3.32 11.82 -1.27
C VAL A 58 -2.41 10.85 -0.51
N VAL A 59 -2.13 11.12 0.78
CA VAL A 59 -1.32 10.22 1.61
C VAL A 59 -2.03 8.89 1.83
N GLU A 60 -3.31 8.93 2.18
CA GLU A 60 -4.14 7.74 2.40
C GLU A 60 -4.27 6.89 1.14
N ALA A 61 -4.42 7.51 -0.03
CA ALA A 61 -4.47 6.80 -1.31
C ALA A 61 -3.16 6.05 -1.58
N LYS A 62 -2.00 6.71 -1.40
CA LYS A 62 -0.68 6.07 -1.55
C LYS A 62 -0.48 4.92 -0.57
N GLU A 63 -0.82 5.14 0.70
CA GLU A 63 -0.72 4.09 1.70
C GLU A 63 -1.67 2.91 1.41
N ALA A 64 -2.87 3.18 0.88
CA ALA A 64 -3.81 2.13 0.51
C ALA A 64 -3.29 1.28 -0.66
N GLU A 65 -2.69 1.93 -1.67
CA GLU A 65 -2.02 1.26 -2.80
C GLU A 65 -0.84 0.40 -2.31
N GLU A 66 0.03 0.95 -1.47
CA GLU A 66 1.16 0.22 -0.89
C GLU A 66 0.68 -0.98 -0.07
N ARG A 67 -0.33 -0.78 0.80
CA ARG A 67 -0.93 -1.88 1.57
C ARG A 67 -1.58 -2.92 0.68
N GLU A 68 -2.19 -2.54 -0.43
CA GLU A 68 -2.75 -3.49 -1.38
C GLU A 68 -1.65 -4.28 -2.09
N GLN A 69 -0.57 -3.63 -2.52
CA GLN A 69 0.59 -4.32 -3.09
C GLN A 69 1.23 -5.29 -2.10
N GLN A 70 1.40 -4.87 -0.85
CA GLN A 70 1.89 -5.73 0.24
C GLN A 70 0.94 -6.91 0.47
N ARG A 71 -0.37 -6.66 0.61
CA ARG A 71 -1.37 -7.73 0.74
C ARG A 71 -1.37 -8.67 -0.46
N ARG A 72 -1.19 -8.18 -1.68
CA ARG A 72 -1.07 -9.01 -2.89
C ARG A 72 0.20 -9.86 -2.87
N ALA A 73 1.32 -9.32 -2.38
CA ALA A 73 2.56 -10.05 -2.20
C ALA A 73 2.44 -11.12 -1.09
N GLU A 74 1.86 -10.76 0.06
CA GLU A 74 1.68 -11.62 1.24
C GLU A 74 0.54 -12.64 1.11
N SER A 75 -0.48 -12.34 0.31
CA SER A 75 -1.59 -13.26 0.00
C SER A 75 -1.37 -14.00 -1.33
N SER A 76 -0.14 -13.96 -1.87
CA SER A 76 0.17 -14.60 -3.14
C SER A 76 0.07 -16.12 -3.01
N PHE A 77 -0.53 -16.75 -4.02
CA PHE A 77 -0.61 -18.21 -4.14
C PHE A 77 0.78 -18.87 -4.04
N GLU A 78 1.82 -18.12 -4.39
CA GLU A 78 3.22 -18.53 -4.27
C GLU A 78 3.63 -18.89 -2.83
N LEU A 79 3.23 -18.10 -1.81
CA LEU A 79 3.57 -18.43 -0.41
C LEU A 79 2.92 -19.74 0.05
N ILE A 80 1.65 -19.94 -0.32
CA ILE A 80 0.91 -21.17 -0.01
C ILE A 80 1.53 -22.37 -0.76
N ALA A 81 1.89 -22.18 -2.02
CA ALA A 81 2.50 -23.23 -2.84
C ALA A 81 3.91 -23.60 -2.36
N ARG A 82 4.71 -22.63 -1.88
CA ARG A 82 6.02 -22.88 -1.27
C ARG A 82 5.90 -23.64 0.06
N ASP A 83 4.94 -23.28 0.93
CA ASP A 83 4.69 -24.03 2.17
C ASP A 83 4.21 -25.46 1.90
N TRP A 84 3.27 -25.63 0.96
CA TRP A 84 2.82 -26.94 0.51
C TRP A 84 3.98 -27.78 -0.04
N TRP A 85 4.82 -27.21 -0.90
CA TRP A 85 5.95 -27.93 -1.49
C TRP A 85 6.97 -28.35 -0.43
N ALA A 86 7.23 -27.50 0.57
CA ALA A 86 8.13 -27.81 1.67
C ALA A 86 7.70 -29.06 2.46
N ARG A 87 6.39 -29.24 2.65
CA ARG A 87 5.80 -30.41 3.30
C ARG A 87 5.70 -31.63 2.38
N TRP A 88 5.40 -31.40 1.10
CA TRP A 88 5.17 -32.48 0.13
C TRP A 88 6.48 -33.16 -0.33
N LYS A 89 7.60 -32.43 -0.35
CA LYS A 89 8.89 -32.94 -0.85
C LYS A 89 9.54 -34.02 0.02
N GLU A 90 9.17 -34.13 1.31
CA GLU A 90 9.84 -35.03 2.28
C GLU A 90 9.76 -36.51 1.89
N GLY A 91 8.75 -36.91 1.10
CA GLY A 91 8.59 -38.27 0.58
C GLY A 91 8.96 -38.44 -0.90
N LYS A 92 9.60 -37.45 -1.53
CA LYS A 92 9.86 -37.44 -2.98
C LYS A 92 11.36 -37.31 -3.28
N SER A 93 11.78 -37.88 -4.41
CA SER A 93 13.14 -37.70 -4.91
C SER A 93 13.41 -36.22 -5.13
N ARG A 94 14.58 -35.75 -4.70
CA ARG A 94 15.04 -34.35 -4.79
C ARG A 94 14.86 -33.79 -6.20
N ARG A 95 15.26 -34.56 -7.21
CA ARG A 95 15.10 -34.22 -8.63
C ARG A 95 13.64 -34.00 -9.05
N HIS A 96 12.73 -34.84 -8.55
CA HIS A 96 11.30 -34.72 -8.86
C HIS A 96 10.68 -33.52 -8.15
N ALA A 97 11.04 -33.29 -6.89
CA ALA A 97 10.61 -32.12 -6.14
C ALA A 97 11.08 -30.81 -6.80
N ASP A 98 12.34 -30.74 -7.21
CA ASP A 98 12.91 -29.56 -7.88
C ASP A 98 12.25 -29.32 -9.24
N THR A 99 12.00 -30.37 -10.03
CA THR A 99 11.29 -30.27 -11.31
C THR A 99 9.87 -29.73 -11.14
N VAL A 100 9.16 -30.15 -10.09
CA VAL A 100 7.82 -29.65 -9.77
C VAL A 100 7.86 -28.18 -9.36
N MET A 101 8.85 -27.75 -8.58
CA MET A 101 9.01 -26.34 -8.21
C MET A 101 9.33 -25.48 -9.42
N SER A 102 10.26 -25.88 -10.29
CA SER A 102 10.60 -25.10 -11.49
C SER A 102 9.41 -24.92 -12.45
N ARG A 103 8.52 -25.93 -12.54
CA ARG A 103 7.28 -25.81 -13.32
C ARG A 103 6.25 -24.90 -12.64
N LEU A 104 6.14 -24.97 -11.32
CA LEU A 104 5.30 -24.02 -10.57
C LEU A 104 5.79 -22.58 -10.78
N GLU A 105 7.10 -22.34 -10.76
CA GLU A 105 7.67 -21.01 -11.00
C GLU A 105 7.43 -20.53 -12.45
N ALA A 106 7.71 -21.38 -13.44
CA ALA A 106 7.61 -21.02 -14.86
C ALA A 106 6.17 -20.88 -15.38
N ASP A 107 5.25 -21.75 -14.97
CA ASP A 107 3.91 -21.83 -15.56
C ASP A 107 2.82 -21.25 -14.64
N VAL A 108 2.97 -21.42 -13.32
CA VAL A 108 1.90 -21.13 -12.35
C VAL A 108 2.14 -19.80 -11.63
N PHE A 109 3.34 -19.51 -11.15
CA PHE A 109 3.65 -18.24 -10.50
C PHE A 109 3.74 -17.10 -11.52
N ALA A 110 4.34 -17.36 -12.69
CA ALA A 110 4.34 -16.40 -13.79
C ALA A 110 2.93 -15.98 -14.25
N ARG A 111 1.95 -16.89 -14.16
CA ARG A 111 0.60 -16.67 -14.70
C ARG A 111 -0.49 -16.40 -13.65
N TYR A 112 -0.28 -16.86 -12.42
CA TYR A 112 -1.27 -16.82 -11.33
C TYR A 112 -0.70 -16.38 -9.98
N GLY A 113 0.61 -16.14 -9.85
CA GLY A 113 1.24 -15.77 -8.57
C GLY A 113 0.61 -14.54 -7.90
N HIS A 114 0.07 -13.63 -8.71
CA HIS A 114 -0.55 -12.37 -8.29
C HIS A 114 -2.09 -12.40 -8.25
N ARG A 115 -2.76 -13.54 -8.51
CA ARG A 115 -4.22 -13.64 -8.42
C ARG A 115 -4.64 -14.10 -7.04
N THR A 116 -4.96 -13.14 -6.18
CA THR A 116 -5.74 -13.39 -4.95
C THR A 116 -7.12 -13.88 -5.36
N ARG A 117 -7.33 -15.19 -5.40
CA ARG A 117 -8.65 -15.76 -5.67
C ARG A 117 -9.49 -15.53 -4.42
N HIS A 118 -10.40 -14.56 -4.45
CA HIS A 118 -11.51 -14.51 -3.50
C HIS A 118 -12.30 -15.81 -3.68
N LEU A 119 -12.05 -16.79 -2.81
CA LEU A 119 -12.81 -18.04 -2.83
C LEU A 119 -14.21 -17.70 -2.32
N ARG A 120 -15.12 -17.37 -3.25
CA ARG A 120 -16.55 -17.50 -3.03
C ARG A 120 -16.80 -18.99 -2.87
N THR A 121 -16.86 -19.45 -1.63
CA THR A 121 -17.25 -20.80 -1.28
C THR A 121 -18.72 -20.97 -1.64
N SER A 122 -18.98 -21.31 -2.90
CA SER A 122 -20.27 -21.85 -3.30
C SER A 122 -20.43 -23.17 -2.58
N SER A 123 -21.15 -23.13 -1.44
CA SER A 123 -21.61 -24.30 -0.71
C SER A 123 -22.41 -25.18 -1.69
N VAL A 124 -21.76 -26.23 -2.17
CA VAL A 124 -22.42 -27.32 -2.89
C VAL A 124 -23.19 -28.11 -1.83
N LYS A 125 -24.45 -27.73 -1.60
CA LYS A 125 -25.44 -28.66 -1.07
C LYS A 125 -25.84 -29.57 -2.23
N LEU A 126 -25.43 -30.84 -2.19
CA LEU A 126 -26.08 -31.90 -2.94
C LEU A 126 -26.80 -32.80 -1.93
N ASN A 127 -28.13 -32.66 -1.92
CA ASN A 127 -29.09 -33.58 -1.33
C ASN A 127 -29.44 -34.69 -2.34
N GLY A 128 -29.79 -35.87 -1.81
CA GLY A 128 -30.59 -36.92 -2.48
C GLY A 128 -29.77 -38.11 -3.00
N SER A 129 -30.08 -39.37 -2.72
CA SER A 129 -31.27 -40.03 -2.13
C SER A 129 -30.87 -41.21 -1.26
#